data_AF-A0A8S2SK34-F1
#
_entry.id   AF-A0A8S2SK34-F1
#
_cell.length_a   1.000
_cell.length_b   1.000
_cell.length_c   1.000
_cell.angle_alpha   90.00
_cell.angle_beta   90.00
_cell.angle_gamma   90.00
#
_symmetry.space_group_name_H-M   'P 1'
#
loop_
_entity.id
_entity.type
_entity.pdbx_description
1 polymer ?
#
loop_
_entity_poly.entity_id
_entity_poly.type
_entity_poly.pdbx_seq_one_letter_code
_entity_poly.pdbx_strand_id
1 'polypeptide(L)'
;HANVTSHEHALRTITNNVFSVIINIEQAAHLPDVYSKQENAHVPPNPYVTYSTADTHHLCRTQILKSTCKPIWNHQQAVKLSV
;
A
#
# COMPACT_ATOMS: atom_id res chain seq x y z
N HIS A 1 -22.45 -41.31 -38.69
CA HIS A 1 -22.48 -41.65 -37.25
C HIS A 1 -21.55 -40.69 -36.52
N ALA A 2 -22.05 -40.12 -35.42
CA ALA A 2 -21.57 -38.89 -34.79
C ALA A 2 -20.41 -39.09 -33.78
N ASN A 3 -19.66 -37.99 -33.59
CA ASN A 3 -18.97 -37.47 -32.40
C ASN A 3 -18.69 -38.39 -31.20
N VAL A 4 -17.42 -38.38 -30.75
CA VAL A 4 -17.06 -38.42 -29.32
C VAL A 4 -15.81 -37.54 -29.08
N THR A 5 -16.05 -36.30 -28.58
CA THR A 5 -15.24 -35.46 -27.65
C THR A 5 -13.72 -35.31 -27.90
N SER A 6 -13.14 -34.18 -28.27
CA SER A 6 -13.40 -32.76 -27.93
C SER A 6 -13.46 -32.44 -26.44
N HIS A 7 -12.56 -32.96 -25.59
CA HIS A 7 -12.39 -32.44 -24.22
C HIS A 7 -11.01 -32.75 -23.59
N GLU A 8 -9.89 -32.49 -24.29
CA GLU A 8 -8.66 -32.07 -23.56
C GLU A 8 -8.79 -30.59 -23.16
N HIS A 9 -9.92 -30.35 -22.50
CA HIS A 9 -10.44 -29.14 -21.92
C HIS A 9 -9.86 -29.07 -20.50
N ALA A 10 -8.57 -28.80 -20.42
CA ALA A 10 -8.02 -28.14 -19.25
C ALA A 10 -6.84 -27.30 -19.72
N LEU A 11 -7.13 -26.39 -20.66
CA LEU A 11 -6.63 -25.03 -20.54
C LEU A 11 -6.62 -24.73 -19.05
N ARG A 12 -5.42 -24.67 -18.47
CA ARG A 12 -5.22 -24.05 -17.17
C ARG A 12 -5.66 -22.62 -17.40
N THR A 13 -6.94 -22.36 -17.21
CA THR A 13 -7.47 -21.03 -17.00
C THR A 13 -6.82 -20.61 -15.70
N ILE A 14 -5.61 -20.05 -15.82
CA ILE A 14 -5.10 -19.13 -14.82
C ILE A 14 -6.10 -17.99 -14.91
N THR A 15 -7.19 -18.10 -14.16
CA THR A 15 -8.00 -16.96 -13.82
C THR A 15 -7.03 -16.07 -13.06
N ASN A 16 -6.44 -15.09 -13.75
CA ASN A 16 -5.76 -13.97 -13.12
C ASN A 16 -6.83 -13.33 -12.21
N ASN A 17 -6.89 -13.79 -10.96
CA ASN A 17 -7.90 -13.38 -10.01
C ASN A 17 -7.50 -11.98 -9.55
N VAL A 18 -7.91 -11.00 -10.35
CA VAL A 18 -7.69 -9.59 -10.03
C VAL A 18 -8.81 -9.13 -9.11
N PHE A 19 -8.46 -8.67 -7.92
CA PHE A 19 -9.41 -8.11 -6.96
C PHE A 19 -8.98 -6.71 -6.54
N SER A 20 -9.96 -5.86 -6.21
CA SER A 20 -9.71 -4.50 -5.74
C SER A 20 -9.55 -4.50 -4.22
N VAL A 21 -8.51 -3.82 -3.74
CA VAL A 21 -8.25 -3.57 -2.32
C VAL A 21 -8.21 -2.08 -2.08
N ILE A 22 -8.68 -1.65 -0.90
CA ILE A 22 -8.56 -0.28 -0.43
C ILE A 22 -7.53 -0.28 0.70
N ILE A 23 -6.47 0.50 0.54
CA ILE A 23 -5.46 0.73 1.57
C ILE A 23 -5.80 2.04 2.27
N ASN A 24 -6.09 1.95 3.56
CA ASN A 24 -6.33 3.10 4.43
C ASN A 24 -5.14 3.28 5.39
N ILE A 25 -4.56 4.48 5.41
CA ILE A 25 -3.53 4.89 6.37
C ILE A 25 -4.09 6.10 7.13
N GLU A 26 -4.59 5.85 8.34
CA GLU A 26 -5.33 6.84 9.10
C GLU A 26 -4.42 7.68 9.98
N GLN A 27 -3.71 7.05 10.92
CA GLN A 27 -2.91 7.76 11.92
C GLN A 27 -1.80 6.89 12.50
N ALA A 28 -0.85 7.55 13.18
CA ALA A 28 0.07 6.93 14.11
C ALA A 28 0.06 7.71 15.43
N ALA A 29 0.39 7.04 16.52
CA ALA A 29 0.47 7.65 17.85
C ALA A 29 1.84 7.39 18.47
N HIS A 30 2.27 8.33 19.33
CA HIS A 30 3.49 8.20 20.13
C HIS A 30 4.78 8.03 19.31
N LEU A 31 4.88 8.72 18.17
CA LEU A 31 6.16 8.78 17.45
C LEU A 31 7.22 9.49 18.31
N PRO A 32 8.47 9.04 18.28
CA PRO A 32 9.54 9.68 19.03
C PRO A 32 9.94 11.02 18.40
N ASP A 33 10.42 11.94 19.23
CA ASP A 33 11.11 13.12 18.75
C ASP A 33 12.42 12.74 18.04
N VAL A 34 12.79 13.53 17.03
CA VAL A 34 14.01 13.36 16.24
C VAL A 34 14.98 14.48 16.54
N TYR A 35 16.27 14.18 16.53
CA TYR A 35 17.29 15.20 16.75
C TYR A 35 17.42 16.12 15.52
N SER A 36 17.18 17.42 15.70
CA SER A 36 17.40 18.46 14.70
C SER A 36 18.74 19.14 14.92
N LYS A 37 19.62 19.06 13.92
CA LYS A 37 20.89 19.80 13.92
C LYS A 37 20.69 21.32 13.83
N GLN A 38 19.62 21.76 13.17
CA GLN A 38 19.31 23.18 12.97
C GLN A 38 18.90 23.85 14.28
N GLU A 39 18.17 23.10 15.13
CA GLU A 39 17.70 23.60 16.43
C GLU A 39 18.57 23.14 17.60
N ASN A 40 19.54 22.26 17.33
CA ASN A 40 20.40 21.61 18.33
C ASN A 40 19.58 20.98 19.49
N ALA A 41 18.44 20.37 19.14
CA ALA A 41 17.44 19.87 20.07
C ALA A 41 16.67 18.67 19.50
N HIS A 42 15.97 17.94 20.37
CA HIS A 42 14.95 16.97 19.96
C HIS A 42 13.65 17.71 19.61
N VAL A 43 13.13 17.46 18.42
CA VAL A 43 11.92 18.10 17.89
C VAL A 43 10.94 17.05 17.37
N PRO A 44 9.64 17.36 17.31
CA PRO A 44 8.67 16.48 16.68
C PRO A 44 9.05 16.17 15.21
N PRO A 45 8.83 14.93 14.74
CA PRO A 45 9.21 14.55 13.39
C PRO A 45 8.30 15.16 12.34
N ASN A 46 8.73 15.03 11.07
CA ASN A 46 7.89 15.28 9.90
C ASN A 46 7.47 13.94 9.27
N PRO A 47 6.49 13.21 9.83
CA PRO A 47 6.23 11.83 9.44
C PRO A 47 5.48 11.69 8.11
N TYR A 48 5.76 10.59 7.42
CA TYR A 48 5.04 10.09 6.25
C TYR A 48 5.17 8.56 6.20
N VAL A 49 4.29 7.90 5.46
CA VAL A 49 4.31 6.45 5.26
C VAL A 49 4.53 6.16 3.78
N THR A 50 5.40 5.20 3.49
CA THR A 50 5.58 4.63 2.15
C THR A 50 5.12 3.18 2.15
N TYR A 51 4.45 2.76 1.07
CA TYR A 51 3.96 1.39 0.94
C TYR A 51 3.97 0.95 -0.52
N SER A 52 4.04 -0.36 -0.74
CA SER A 52 3.90 -0.99 -2.04
C SER A 52 3.15 -2.30 -1.86
N THR A 53 2.44 -2.73 -2.89
CA THR A 53 1.85 -4.07 -2.99
C THR A 53 2.71 -4.95 -3.88
N ALA A 54 2.46 -6.26 -3.86
CA ALA A 54 3.21 -7.22 -4.68
C ALA A 54 3.13 -6.89 -6.18
N ASP A 55 1.98 -6.38 -6.65
CA ASP A 55 1.74 -6.06 -8.07
C ASP A 55 2.15 -4.63 -8.45
N THR A 56 2.33 -3.72 -7.48
CA THR A 56 2.75 -2.36 -7.76
C THR A 56 4.27 -2.25 -7.69
N HIS A 57 4.92 -2.13 -8.84
CA HIS A 57 6.35 -1.80 -8.92
C HIS A 57 6.66 -0.34 -8.50
N HIS A 58 5.64 0.48 -8.23
CA HIS A 58 5.80 1.87 -7.82
C HIS A 58 5.48 2.05 -6.33
N LEU A 59 6.43 2.63 -5.60
CA LEU A 59 6.27 3.01 -4.20
C LEU A 59 5.23 4.12 -4.07
N CYS A 60 4.15 3.85 -3.34
CA CYS A 60 3.17 4.85 -2.95
C CYS A 60 3.59 5.53 -1.65
N ARG A 61 3.15 6.77 -1.43
CA ARG A 61 3.42 7.49 -0.18
C ARG A 61 2.26 8.39 0.24
N THR A 62 2.15 8.62 1.54
CA THR A 62 1.27 9.65 2.10
C THR A 62 1.94 11.03 2.02
N GLN A 63 1.16 12.07 2.32
CA GLN A 63 1.70 13.42 2.54
C GLN A 63 2.60 13.48 3.78
N ILE A 64 3.62 14.34 3.72
CA ILE A 64 4.45 14.65 4.88
C ILE A 64 3.69 15.62 5.77
N LEU A 65 3.46 15.23 7.02
CA LEU A 65 2.87 16.10 8.04
C LEU A 65 4.00 16.77 8.81
N LYS A 66 3.86 18.07 9.10
CA LYS A 66 4.93 18.83 9.74
C LYS A 66 4.85 18.75 11.27
N SER A 67 5.99 18.54 11.91
CA SER A 67 6.23 18.68 13.36
C SER A 67 5.13 18.04 14.21
N THR A 68 4.96 16.72 14.10
CA THR A 68 3.95 15.99 14.87
C THR A 68 4.37 14.58 15.26
N CYS A 69 4.15 14.24 16.53
CA CYS A 69 4.34 12.90 17.08
C CYS A 69 3.05 12.04 17.01
N LYS A 70 1.95 12.64 16.54
CA LYS A 70 0.62 12.01 16.42
C LYS A 70 0.00 12.38 15.05
N PRO A 71 0.61 11.92 13.95
CA PRO A 71 0.12 12.25 12.61
C PRO A 71 -1.24 11.62 12.32
N ILE A 72 -2.10 12.38 11.63
CA ILE A 72 -3.37 11.92 11.05
C ILE A 72 -3.32 12.22 9.55
N TRP A 73 -3.24 11.18 8.72
CA TRP A 73 -3.18 11.31 7.26
C TRP A 73 -4.54 11.24 6.58
N ASN A 74 -5.44 10.38 7.07
CA ASN A 74 -6.70 10.04 6.40
C ASN A 74 -6.48 9.68 4.91
N HIS A 75 -5.40 8.94 4.64
CA HIS A 75 -5.01 8.57 3.29
C HIS A 75 -5.75 7.30 2.86
N GLN A 76 -6.32 7.33 1.66
CA GLN A 76 -7.04 6.21 1.07
C GLN A 76 -6.60 6.01 -0.37
N GLN A 77 -6.29 4.77 -0.75
CA GLN A 77 -5.90 4.42 -2.11
C GLN A 77 -6.53 3.09 -2.53
N ALA A 78 -7.23 3.09 -3.66
CA ALA A 78 -7.68 1.88 -4.31
C ALA A 78 -6.55 1.27 -5.16
N VAL A 79 -6.29 -0.02 -4.99
CA VAL A 79 -5.28 -0.79 -5.72
C VAL A 79 -5.90 -2.08 -6.25
N LYS A 80 -5.42 -2.56 -7.40
CA LYS A 80 -5.78 -3.88 -7.92
C LYS A 80 -4.65 -4.85 -7.63
N LEU A 81 -4.99 -6.01 -7.07
CA LEU A 81 -4.05 -7.08 -6.80
C LEU A 81 -4.38 -8.32 -7.63
N SER A 82 -3.35 -9.06 -8.04
CA SER A 82 -3.46 -10.37 -8.70
C SER A 82 -2.93 -11.48 -7.79
N VAL A 83 -3.50 -12.68 -7.93
CA VAL A 83 -3.03 -13.93 -7.30
C VAL A 83 -2.51 -14.89 -8.36
#